data_AF-A0A2G6WIQ0-F1
#
_entry.id   AF-A0A2G6WIQ0-F1
#
_cell.length_a   1.000
_cell.length_b   1.000
_cell.length_c   1.000
_cell.angle_alpha   90.00
_cell.angle_beta   90.00
_cell.angle_gamma   90.00
#
_symmetry.space_group_name_H-M   'P 1'
#
loop_
_entity.id
_entity.type
_entity.pdbx_description
1 polymer ?
#
loop_
_entity_poly.entity_id
_entity_poly.type
_entity_poly.pdbx_seq_one_letter_code
_entity_poly.pdbx_strand_id
1 'polypeptide(L)'
;MPIETYPFNLDRENLEIFPSRIWQDPNVVFHGTSEFYSLEIERRGFTPSTSPFNLDDARELIRILQLPEILPFDRPQAFGMTVSQSLSNYVEAIENNNFRLSFAYLSCLCIFFSTGNSKGGQTLGNVRIAKSIIEEAISRNQEISELITEPITRIFELENSVFNANGIIYAIRLELPYDGITDEYGTIHSTKSIPPNTIIGKVILPNEINLDGITSNMAKQKNIKKIALPNHLGTFLNRIAINEDDD
;
A
#
# COMPACT_ATOMS: atom_id res chain seq x y z
N MET A 1 -22.02 8.99 -8.20
CA MET A 1 -21.48 9.70 -9.38
C MET A 1 -20.49 8.77 -10.07
N PRO A 2 -20.37 8.78 -11.41
CA PRO A 2 -19.34 7.97 -12.08
C PRO A 2 -17.94 8.47 -11.67
N ILE A 3 -17.01 7.55 -11.44
CA ILE A 3 -15.62 7.87 -11.10
C ILE A 3 -14.96 8.46 -12.36
N GLU A 4 -14.44 9.69 -12.24
CA GLU A 4 -13.74 10.33 -13.35
C GLU A 4 -12.37 9.68 -13.56
N THR A 5 -12.08 9.26 -14.80
CA THR A 5 -10.77 8.69 -15.15
C THR A 5 -9.91 9.74 -15.82
N TYR A 6 -8.72 9.98 -15.27
CA TYR A 6 -7.77 10.97 -15.76
C TYR A 6 -6.60 10.30 -16.46
N PRO A 7 -6.04 10.92 -17.51
CA PRO A 7 -4.79 10.45 -18.09
C PRO A 7 -3.65 10.61 -17.07
N PHE A 8 -2.71 9.67 -17.07
CA PHE A 8 -1.50 9.82 -16.26
C PHE A 8 -0.66 10.98 -16.78
N ASN A 9 -0.47 12.00 -15.93
CA ASN A 9 0.43 13.12 -16.18
C ASN A 9 1.04 13.59 -14.87
N LEU A 10 2.33 13.32 -14.64
CA LEU A 10 3.01 13.76 -13.42
C LEU A 10 3.54 15.19 -13.59
N ASP A 11 2.94 16.12 -12.86
CA ASP A 11 3.52 17.43 -12.60
C ASP A 11 4.73 17.25 -11.67
N ARG A 12 5.94 17.48 -12.19
CA ARG A 12 7.19 17.30 -11.43
C ARG A 12 7.49 18.46 -10.48
N GLU A 13 6.89 19.63 -10.70
CA GLU A 13 7.08 20.80 -9.84
C GLU A 13 6.22 20.66 -8.59
N ASN A 14 4.93 20.34 -8.77
CA ASN A 14 3.99 20.17 -7.67
C ASN A 14 3.97 18.74 -7.11
N LEU A 15 4.52 17.78 -7.85
CA LEU A 15 4.60 16.36 -7.49
C LEU A 15 3.20 15.74 -7.38
N GLU A 16 2.36 16.03 -8.36
CA GLU A 16 0.96 15.60 -8.41
C GLU A 16 0.60 15.01 -9.78
N ILE A 17 -0.36 14.09 -9.79
CA ILE A 17 -0.82 13.36 -10.96
C ILE A 17 -2.21 13.84 -11.40
N PHE A 18 -3.01 14.31 -10.45
CA PHE A 18 -4.35 14.83 -10.70
C PHE A 18 -4.30 16.31 -11.09
N PRO A 19 -5.35 16.86 -11.71
CA PRO A 19 -5.46 18.30 -11.93
C PRO A 19 -5.57 19.08 -10.60
N SER A 20 -5.23 20.37 -10.63
CA SER A 20 -5.23 21.28 -9.47
C SER A 20 -6.51 21.27 -8.66
N ARG A 21 -7.67 21.23 -9.31
CA ARG A 21 -8.97 21.14 -8.62
C ARG A 21 -9.15 19.93 -7.69
N ILE A 22 -8.34 18.88 -7.87
CA ILE A 22 -8.36 17.68 -7.03
C ILE A 22 -7.29 17.79 -5.95
N TRP A 23 -6.03 18.02 -6.31
CA TRP A 23 -4.95 18.01 -5.32
C TRP A 23 -4.93 19.25 -4.41
N GLN A 24 -5.53 20.36 -4.82
CA GLN A 24 -5.72 21.54 -3.97
C GLN A 24 -6.92 21.43 -3.03
N ASP A 25 -7.79 20.42 -3.20
CA ASP A 25 -8.90 20.19 -2.28
C ASP A 25 -8.35 19.62 -0.97
N PRO A 26 -8.46 20.35 0.16
CA PRO A 26 -7.90 19.92 1.44
C PRO A 26 -8.47 18.59 1.90
N ASN A 27 -9.67 18.21 1.46
CA ASN A 27 -10.38 17.04 1.95
C ASN A 27 -10.09 15.80 1.09
N VAL A 28 -9.21 15.92 0.10
CA VAL A 28 -8.85 14.81 -0.80
C VAL A 28 -7.56 14.15 -0.35
N VAL A 29 -7.61 12.82 -0.27
CA VAL A 29 -6.46 11.94 -0.04
C VAL A 29 -6.33 10.95 -1.19
N PHE A 30 -5.18 10.27 -1.25
CA PHE A 30 -4.84 9.41 -2.36
C PHE A 30 -4.50 7.99 -1.91
N HIS A 31 -4.85 7.01 -2.73
CA HIS A 31 -4.51 5.60 -2.51
C HIS A 31 -3.95 4.97 -3.77
N GLY A 32 -2.81 4.28 -3.65
CA GLY A 32 -2.20 3.54 -4.75
C GLY A 32 -2.43 2.04 -4.59
N THR A 33 -2.82 1.37 -5.66
CA THR A 33 -3.09 -0.07 -5.67
C THR A 33 -2.90 -0.68 -7.07
N SER A 34 -3.24 -1.95 -7.22
CA SER A 34 -3.30 -2.65 -8.51
C SER A 34 -4.72 -2.62 -9.07
N GLU A 35 -4.84 -2.55 -10.39
CA GLU A 35 -6.08 -2.71 -11.14
C GLU A 35 -6.78 -4.03 -10.82
N PHE A 36 -6.04 -5.05 -10.38
CA PHE A 36 -6.60 -6.32 -9.91
C PHE A 36 -7.68 -6.13 -8.82
N TYR A 37 -7.50 -5.15 -7.92
CA TYR A 37 -8.45 -4.86 -6.84
C TYR A 37 -9.48 -3.77 -7.20
N SER A 38 -9.40 -3.20 -8.40
CA SER A 38 -10.16 -2.01 -8.77
C SER A 38 -11.66 -2.23 -8.70
N LEU A 39 -12.16 -3.30 -9.31
CA LEU A 39 -13.58 -3.61 -9.35
C LEU A 39 -14.19 -3.69 -7.95
N GLU A 40 -13.48 -4.32 -7.01
CA GLU A 40 -13.98 -4.49 -5.66
C GLU A 40 -13.96 -3.17 -4.87
N ILE A 41 -12.89 -2.39 -5.01
CA ILE A 41 -12.78 -1.06 -4.40
C ILE A 41 -13.85 -0.11 -4.96
N GLU A 42 -14.08 -0.11 -6.27
CA GLU A 42 -15.09 0.76 -6.90
C GLU A 42 -16.52 0.33 -6.53
N ARG A 43 -16.73 -0.96 -6.24
CA ARG A 43 -18.04 -1.50 -5.83
C ARG A 43 -18.33 -1.31 -4.35
N ARG A 44 -17.35 -1.54 -3.48
CA ARG A 44 -17.54 -1.63 -2.02
C ARG A 44 -16.84 -0.53 -1.23
N GLY A 45 -15.95 0.24 -1.86
CA GLY A 45 -15.08 1.18 -1.20
C GLY A 45 -13.88 0.48 -0.55
N PHE A 46 -13.23 1.17 0.38
CA PHE A 46 -12.10 0.65 1.15
C PHE A 46 -12.61 0.15 2.50
N THR A 47 -12.23 -1.06 2.86
CA THR A 47 -12.62 -1.66 4.15
C THR A 47 -11.36 -2.02 4.95
N PRO A 48 -11.24 -1.54 6.20
CA PRO A 48 -10.17 -1.94 7.10
C PRO A 48 -10.18 -3.46 7.32
N SER A 49 -9.06 -4.01 7.77
CA SER A 49 -8.94 -5.44 8.10
C SER A 49 -9.42 -6.42 7.02
N THR A 50 -9.38 -6.02 5.74
CA THR A 50 -9.65 -6.92 4.62
C THR A 50 -8.34 -7.41 4.03
N SER A 51 -8.11 -8.71 4.08
CA SER A 51 -6.91 -9.33 3.53
C SER A 51 -7.04 -9.56 2.02
N PRO A 52 -5.97 -9.32 1.23
CA PRO A 52 -5.96 -9.62 -0.20
C PRO A 52 -5.90 -11.13 -0.49
N PHE A 53 -5.51 -11.94 0.48
CA PHE A 53 -5.38 -13.39 0.37
C PHE A 53 -6.00 -14.11 1.58
N ASN A 54 -6.17 -15.42 1.46
CA ASN A 54 -6.57 -16.26 2.60
C ASN A 54 -5.46 -16.25 3.68
N LEU A 55 -5.86 -16.00 4.94
CA LEU A 55 -4.92 -15.95 6.07
C LEU A 55 -4.29 -17.32 6.38
N ASP A 56 -4.97 -18.43 6.09
CA ASP A 56 -4.39 -19.78 6.25
C ASP A 56 -3.25 -20.01 5.25
N ASP A 57 -3.40 -19.52 4.01
CA ASP A 57 -2.33 -19.58 3.00
C ASP A 57 -1.11 -18.75 3.45
N ALA A 58 -1.36 -17.59 4.08
CA ALA A 58 -0.30 -16.77 4.65
C ALA A 58 0.41 -17.44 5.83
N ARG A 59 -0.33 -18.13 6.71
CA ARG A 59 0.26 -18.90 7.83
C ARG A 59 1.15 -20.02 7.32
N GLU A 60 0.74 -20.70 6.26
CA GLU A 60 1.55 -21.75 5.66
C GLU A 60 2.84 -21.19 5.05
N LEU A 61 2.77 -20.03 4.39
CA LEU A 61 3.96 -19.33 3.91
C LEU A 61 4.88 -18.93 5.07
N ILE A 62 4.35 -18.37 6.17
CA ILE A 62 5.12 -18.00 7.37
C ILE A 62 5.82 -19.24 7.95
N ARG A 63 5.10 -20.36 8.09
CA ARG A 63 5.62 -21.62 8.62
C ARG A 63 6.83 -22.09 7.81
N ILE A 64 6.76 -21.99 6.49
CA ILE A 64 7.83 -22.43 5.59
C ILE A 64 9.04 -21.49 5.65
N LEU A 65 8.83 -20.17 5.73
CA LEU A 65 9.92 -19.21 5.94
C LEU A 65 10.70 -19.45 7.24
N GLN A 66 10.07 -20.08 8.24
CA GLN A 66 10.67 -20.39 9.54
C GLN A 66 11.36 -21.76 9.60
N LEU A 67 11.34 -22.55 8.52
CA LEU A 67 12.04 -23.83 8.48
C LEU A 67 13.56 -23.63 8.52
N PRO A 68 14.32 -24.52 9.20
CA PRO A 68 15.79 -24.39 9.31
C PRO A 68 16.52 -24.24 7.98
N GLU A 69 15.99 -24.84 6.92
CA GLU A 69 16.54 -24.82 5.57
C GLU A 69 16.35 -23.46 4.86
N ILE A 70 15.34 -22.68 5.26
CA ILE A 70 14.97 -21.39 4.63
C ILE A 70 15.33 -20.20 5.53
N LEU A 71 15.29 -20.37 6.85
CA LEU A 71 15.56 -19.34 7.84
C LEU A 71 16.86 -18.54 7.60
N PRO A 72 17.99 -19.12 7.13
CA PRO A 72 19.21 -18.36 6.84
C PRO A 72 19.08 -17.30 5.72
N PHE A 73 18.06 -17.43 4.88
CA PHE A 73 17.76 -16.53 3.76
C PHE A 73 16.79 -15.41 4.16
N ASP A 74 15.92 -15.63 5.16
CA ASP A 74 14.98 -14.62 5.68
C ASP A 74 15.68 -13.63 6.64
N ARG A 75 16.53 -12.79 6.07
CA ARG A 75 17.34 -11.83 6.84
C ARG A 75 16.52 -10.57 7.20
N PRO A 76 16.83 -9.93 8.34
CA PRO A 76 16.23 -8.66 8.71
C PRO A 76 16.33 -7.61 7.60
N GLN A 77 15.20 -6.99 7.28
CA GLN A 77 15.08 -5.91 6.31
C GLN A 77 15.19 -4.54 7.03
N ALA A 78 14.70 -3.48 6.38
CA ALA A 78 14.55 -2.18 7.02
C ALA A 78 13.78 -2.31 8.36
N PHE A 79 14.24 -1.60 9.39
CA PHE A 79 13.71 -1.67 10.78
C PHE A 79 13.98 -2.97 11.53
N GLY A 80 14.82 -3.87 11.01
CA GLY A 80 15.30 -5.05 11.74
C GLY A 80 14.32 -6.22 11.81
N MET A 81 13.18 -6.14 11.12
CA MET A 81 12.21 -7.24 11.03
C MET A 81 12.50 -8.13 9.83
N THR A 82 12.33 -9.45 9.99
CA THR A 82 12.35 -10.41 8.88
C THR A 82 11.02 -10.38 8.12
N VAL A 83 10.97 -11.01 6.94
CA VAL A 83 9.74 -11.11 6.15
C VAL A 83 8.70 -11.97 6.86
N SER A 84 9.11 -13.10 7.45
CA SER A 84 8.23 -13.95 8.26
C SER A 84 7.61 -13.18 9.43
N GLN A 85 8.40 -12.38 10.17
CA GLN A 85 7.90 -11.54 11.26
C GLN A 85 6.90 -10.49 10.75
N SER A 86 7.19 -9.84 9.63
CA SER A 86 6.29 -8.83 9.07
C SER A 86 4.95 -9.43 8.62
N LEU A 87 4.96 -10.62 8.02
CA LEU A 87 3.75 -11.36 7.65
C LEU A 87 2.98 -11.84 8.88
N SER A 88 3.65 -12.34 9.92
CA SER A 88 3.00 -12.72 11.19
C SER A 88 2.28 -11.54 11.83
N ASN A 89 2.95 -10.39 11.96
CA ASN A 89 2.34 -9.17 12.51
C ASN A 89 1.14 -8.72 11.69
N TYR A 90 1.19 -8.88 10.36
CA TYR A 90 0.07 -8.58 9.49
C TYR A 90 -1.13 -9.50 9.76
N VAL A 91 -0.92 -10.81 9.81
CA VAL A 91 -1.98 -11.80 10.07
C VAL A 91 -2.64 -11.49 11.41
N GLU A 92 -1.85 -11.29 12.47
CA GLU A 92 -2.36 -10.94 13.80
C GLU A 92 -3.17 -9.62 13.80
N ALA A 93 -2.69 -8.60 13.09
CA ALA A 93 -3.38 -7.32 13.01
C ALA A 93 -4.74 -7.42 12.28
N ILE A 94 -4.84 -8.25 11.24
CA ILE A 94 -6.11 -8.49 10.54
C ILE A 94 -7.10 -9.21 11.48
N GLU A 95 -6.67 -10.30 12.13
CA GLU A 95 -7.53 -11.11 13.00
C GLU A 95 -8.06 -10.34 14.21
N ASN A 96 -7.22 -9.47 14.77
CA ASN A 96 -7.60 -8.63 15.89
C ASN A 96 -8.41 -7.39 15.47
N ASN A 97 -8.77 -7.24 14.19
CA ASN A 97 -9.44 -6.06 13.63
C ASN A 97 -8.69 -4.74 13.91
N ASN A 98 -7.35 -4.81 14.00
CA ASN A 98 -6.48 -3.69 14.34
C ASN A 98 -5.81 -3.08 13.10
N PHE A 99 -6.18 -3.50 11.90
CA PHE A 99 -5.58 -3.00 10.67
C PHE A 99 -6.35 -1.79 10.13
N ARG A 100 -5.66 -0.66 10.02
CA ARG A 100 -6.19 0.60 9.49
C ARG A 100 -5.93 0.76 8.00
N LEU A 101 -6.79 1.54 7.34
CA LEU A 101 -6.52 2.02 5.99
C LEU A 101 -5.42 3.08 6.02
N SER A 102 -4.66 3.18 4.94
CA SER A 102 -3.59 4.17 4.78
C SER A 102 -3.74 4.91 3.45
N PHE A 103 -3.64 6.22 3.52
CA PHE A 103 -3.74 7.14 2.39
C PHE A 103 -2.56 8.11 2.40
N ALA A 104 -2.14 8.49 1.20
CA ALA A 104 -1.15 9.54 1.02
C ALA A 104 -1.85 10.89 0.87
N TYR A 105 -1.20 11.94 1.33
CA TYR A 105 -1.63 13.33 1.11
C TYR A 105 -1.22 13.87 -0.28
N LEU A 106 -0.35 13.16 -1.00
CA LEU A 106 0.06 13.50 -2.38
C LEU A 106 -0.16 12.30 -3.27
N SER A 107 -0.62 12.56 -4.48
CA SER A 107 -0.86 11.49 -5.43
C SER A 107 0.42 10.84 -5.95
N CYS A 108 1.55 11.57 -6.04
CA CYS A 108 2.82 10.97 -6.47
C CYS A 108 3.33 9.89 -5.51
N LEU A 109 3.03 9.98 -4.21
CA LEU A 109 3.45 8.99 -3.21
C LEU A 109 2.81 7.62 -3.47
N CYS A 110 1.61 7.63 -4.05
CA CYS A 110 0.88 6.42 -4.42
C CYS A 110 1.52 5.65 -5.58
N ILE A 111 2.44 6.25 -6.34
CA ILE A 111 3.16 5.57 -7.43
C ILE A 111 3.87 4.32 -6.89
N PHE A 112 4.46 4.39 -5.69
CA PHE A 112 5.16 3.26 -5.07
C PHE A 112 4.25 2.07 -4.75
N PHE A 113 2.98 2.33 -4.44
CA PHE A 113 1.98 1.29 -4.15
C PHE A 113 1.17 0.86 -5.38
N SER A 114 1.37 1.57 -6.50
CA SER A 114 0.73 1.29 -7.79
C SER A 114 1.69 0.64 -8.77
N THR A 115 2.99 0.58 -8.46
CA THR A 115 4.05 0.06 -9.34
C THR A 115 5.14 -0.66 -8.53
N GLY A 116 5.96 -1.48 -9.19
CA GLY A 116 7.10 -2.17 -8.58
C GLY A 116 6.74 -3.12 -7.42
N ASN A 117 7.70 -3.31 -6.52
CA ASN A 117 7.64 -4.35 -5.48
C ASN A 117 6.53 -4.13 -4.44
N SER A 118 6.05 -2.90 -4.25
CA SER A 118 4.95 -2.62 -3.31
C SER A 118 3.59 -2.45 -4.00
N LYS A 119 3.48 -2.80 -5.28
CA LYS A 119 2.21 -2.78 -6.01
C LYS A 119 1.14 -3.61 -5.30
N GLY A 120 -0.02 -3.02 -5.06
CA GLY A 120 -1.14 -3.64 -4.35
C GLY A 120 -0.98 -3.68 -2.83
N GLY A 121 0.03 -3.01 -2.28
CA GLY A 121 0.25 -2.83 -0.84
C GLY A 121 1.53 -3.48 -0.32
N GLN A 122 1.91 -3.07 0.90
CA GLN A 122 3.16 -3.51 1.55
C GLN A 122 3.18 -5.02 1.80
N THR A 123 2.05 -5.59 2.24
CA THR A 123 1.97 -7.02 2.55
C THR A 123 2.20 -7.91 1.32
N LEU A 124 1.67 -7.52 0.14
CA LEU A 124 1.97 -8.24 -1.11
C LEU A 124 3.44 -8.05 -1.53
N GLY A 125 4.05 -6.91 -1.19
CA GLY A 125 5.50 -6.73 -1.31
C GLY A 125 6.28 -7.71 -0.44
N ASN A 126 5.84 -7.98 0.78
CA ASN A 126 6.45 -9.01 1.62
C ASN A 126 6.26 -10.41 1.03
N VAL A 127 5.10 -10.73 0.42
CA VAL A 127 4.90 -12.00 -0.29
C VAL A 127 5.88 -12.15 -1.46
N ARG A 128 6.15 -11.07 -2.21
CA ARG A 128 7.18 -11.07 -3.28
C ARG A 128 8.56 -11.38 -2.74
N ILE A 129 8.96 -10.73 -1.65
CA ILE A 129 10.26 -10.97 -1.05
C ILE A 129 10.34 -12.40 -0.51
N ALA A 130 9.27 -12.90 0.12
CA ALA A 130 9.18 -14.29 0.57
C ALA A 130 9.36 -15.28 -0.59
N LYS A 131 8.74 -15.02 -1.74
CA LYS A 131 8.94 -15.81 -2.95
C LYS A 131 10.40 -15.83 -3.39
N SER A 132 11.06 -14.68 -3.45
CA SER A 132 12.48 -14.60 -3.81
C SER A 132 13.40 -15.30 -2.80
N ILE A 133 13.10 -15.23 -1.50
CA ILE A 133 13.81 -15.95 -0.44
C ILE A 133 13.73 -17.46 -0.68
N ILE A 134 12.53 -17.97 -0.98
CA ILE A 134 12.30 -19.39 -1.24
C ILE A 134 12.97 -19.83 -2.56
N GLU A 135 12.90 -19.03 -3.62
CA GLU A 135 13.59 -19.29 -4.89
C GLU A 135 15.12 -19.34 -4.70
N GLU A 136 15.69 -18.43 -3.88
CA GLU A 136 17.10 -18.47 -3.52
C GLU A 136 17.44 -19.76 -2.74
N ALA A 137 16.61 -20.15 -1.77
CA ALA A 137 16.81 -21.38 -1.02
C ALA A 137 16.76 -22.63 -1.93
N ILE A 138 15.80 -22.70 -2.85
CA ILE A 138 15.67 -23.77 -3.85
C ILE A 138 16.92 -23.83 -4.74
N SER A 139 17.48 -22.68 -5.15
CA SER A 139 18.71 -22.64 -5.95
C SER A 139 19.93 -23.24 -5.24
N ARG A 140 19.90 -23.35 -3.90
CA ARG A 140 20.93 -23.97 -3.07
C ARG A 140 20.61 -25.42 -2.70
N ASN A 141 19.33 -25.75 -2.54
CA ASN A 141 18.83 -27.09 -2.28
C ASN A 141 17.50 -27.32 -3.00
N GLN A 142 17.54 -28.10 -4.09
CA GLN A 142 16.36 -28.36 -4.92
C GLN A 142 15.24 -29.11 -4.18
N GLU A 143 15.54 -29.88 -3.13
CA GLU A 143 14.53 -30.61 -2.34
C GLU A 143 13.55 -29.66 -1.65
N ILE A 144 13.92 -28.40 -1.41
CA ILE A 144 13.03 -27.37 -0.85
C ILE A 144 11.82 -27.12 -1.77
N SER A 145 11.93 -27.38 -3.08
CA SER A 145 10.80 -27.25 -4.00
C SER A 145 9.64 -28.19 -3.67
N GLU A 146 9.90 -29.31 -2.98
CA GLU A 146 8.87 -30.25 -2.51
C GLU A 146 8.04 -29.69 -1.35
N LEU A 147 8.51 -28.63 -0.68
CA LEU A 147 7.80 -27.94 0.39
C LEU A 147 6.77 -26.95 -0.14
N ILE A 148 6.75 -26.67 -1.45
CA ILE A 148 5.79 -25.73 -2.05
C ILE A 148 4.43 -26.41 -2.17
N THR A 149 3.57 -26.08 -1.20
CA THR A 149 2.21 -26.60 -1.13
C THR A 149 1.24 -25.77 -1.99
N GLU A 150 0.03 -26.30 -2.20
CA GLU A 150 -1.04 -25.60 -2.93
C GLU A 150 -1.39 -24.22 -2.30
N PRO A 151 -1.49 -24.07 -0.96
CA PRO A 151 -1.63 -22.75 -0.31
C PRO A 151 -0.57 -21.71 -0.74
N ILE A 152 0.70 -22.11 -0.80
CA ILE A 152 1.78 -21.21 -1.24
C ILE A 152 1.64 -20.90 -2.73
N THR A 153 1.30 -21.91 -3.53
CA THR A 153 1.10 -21.70 -4.97
C THR A 153 0.02 -20.64 -5.20
N ARG A 154 -1.12 -20.72 -4.50
CA ARG A 154 -2.19 -19.73 -4.60
C ARG A 154 -1.75 -18.31 -4.23
N ILE A 155 -0.98 -18.14 -3.15
CA ILE A 155 -0.53 -16.80 -2.75
C ILE A 155 0.45 -16.20 -3.77
N PHE A 156 1.32 -17.03 -4.36
CA PHE A 156 2.24 -16.60 -5.41
C PHE A 156 1.56 -16.30 -6.75
N GLU A 157 0.53 -17.07 -7.12
CA GLU A 157 -0.28 -16.80 -8.32
C GLU A 157 -1.08 -15.50 -8.18
N LEU A 158 -1.68 -15.26 -7.01
CA LEU A 158 -2.34 -14.00 -6.70
C LEU A 158 -1.37 -12.83 -6.79
N GLU A 159 -0.23 -12.93 -6.11
CA GLU A 159 0.80 -11.89 -6.11
C GLU A 159 1.22 -11.56 -7.55
N ASN A 160 1.51 -12.58 -8.36
CA ASN A 160 1.90 -12.42 -9.76
C ASN A 160 0.79 -11.76 -10.59
N SER A 161 -0.47 -12.11 -10.35
CA SER A 161 -1.62 -11.46 -11.01
C SER A 161 -1.71 -9.98 -10.67
N VAL A 162 -1.52 -9.64 -9.39
CA VAL A 162 -1.50 -8.26 -8.90
C VAL A 162 -0.33 -7.49 -9.49
N PHE A 163 0.85 -8.10 -9.56
CA PHE A 163 2.08 -7.48 -10.08
C PHE A 163 1.97 -7.17 -11.57
N ASN A 164 1.38 -8.07 -12.35
CA ASN A 164 1.28 -7.94 -13.81
C ASN A 164 0.13 -7.03 -14.27
N ALA A 165 -0.84 -6.73 -13.41
CA ALA A 165 -1.91 -5.78 -13.71
C ALA A 165 -1.42 -4.32 -13.71
N ASN A 166 -2.20 -3.42 -14.31
CA ASN A 166 -1.91 -1.99 -14.27
C ASN A 166 -1.95 -1.46 -12.82
N GLY A 167 -1.23 -0.37 -12.56
CA GLY A 167 -1.39 0.40 -11.34
C GLY A 167 -2.64 1.26 -11.38
N ILE A 168 -3.24 1.54 -10.21
CA ILE A 168 -4.29 2.54 -10.08
C ILE A 168 -3.98 3.45 -8.90
N ILE A 169 -4.16 4.76 -9.13
CA ILE A 169 -4.18 5.75 -8.06
C ILE A 169 -5.57 6.35 -7.99
N TYR A 170 -6.19 6.28 -6.81
CA TYR A 170 -7.49 6.88 -6.53
C TYR A 170 -7.32 8.24 -5.84
N ALA A 171 -8.19 9.18 -6.19
CA ALA A 171 -8.47 10.40 -5.42
C ALA A 171 -9.77 10.20 -4.65
N ILE A 172 -9.72 10.42 -3.35
CA ILE A 172 -10.78 10.06 -2.40
C ILE A 172 -11.10 11.30 -1.59
N ARG A 173 -12.35 11.76 -1.63
CA ARG A 173 -12.80 12.88 -0.81
C ARG A 173 -13.32 12.38 0.53
N LEU A 174 -12.65 12.76 1.61
CA LEU A 174 -13.12 12.50 2.96
C LEU A 174 -14.23 13.49 3.32
N GLU A 175 -15.27 13.00 3.98
CA GLU A 175 -16.41 13.81 4.42
C GLU A 175 -16.27 14.20 5.89
N LEU A 176 -16.76 15.39 6.24
CA LEU A 176 -16.81 15.84 7.63
C LEU A 176 -18.02 15.23 8.35
N PRO A 177 -17.91 14.94 9.67
CA PRO A 177 -16.70 15.04 10.49
C PRO A 177 -15.68 13.93 10.18
N TYR A 178 -14.38 14.20 10.40
CA TYR A 178 -13.28 13.27 10.17
C TYR A 178 -13.15 12.15 11.23
N ASP A 179 -14.29 11.57 11.60
CA ASP A 179 -14.36 10.55 12.63
C ASP A 179 -13.60 9.28 12.22
N GLY A 180 -12.65 8.85 13.06
CA GLY A 180 -11.76 7.72 12.81
C GLY A 180 -10.63 8.00 11.83
N ILE A 181 -10.35 9.27 11.50
CA ILE A 181 -9.21 9.69 10.66
C ILE A 181 -8.11 10.28 11.53
N THR A 182 -6.87 9.84 11.34
CA THR A 182 -5.67 10.39 12.01
C THR A 182 -4.56 10.67 11.01
N ASP A 183 -3.62 11.56 11.35
CA ASP A 183 -2.35 11.73 10.63
C ASP A 183 -1.22 11.22 11.51
N GLU A 184 -0.47 10.23 11.01
CA GLU A 184 0.74 9.75 11.67
C GLU A 184 1.93 9.83 10.72
N TYR A 185 2.87 10.71 11.04
CA TYR A 185 4.10 10.91 10.28
C TYR A 185 3.86 11.21 8.78
N GLY A 186 2.80 11.95 8.45
CA GLY A 186 2.44 12.31 7.08
C GLY A 186 1.74 11.19 6.32
N THR A 187 1.14 10.24 7.03
CA THR A 187 0.26 9.21 6.46
C THR A 187 -1.11 9.37 7.09
N ILE A 188 -2.14 9.54 6.25
CA ILE A 188 -3.52 9.63 6.73
C ILE A 188 -4.04 8.23 6.93
N HIS A 189 -4.51 7.94 8.13
CA HIS A 189 -5.07 6.66 8.49
C HIS A 189 -6.57 6.75 8.70
N SER A 190 -7.29 5.66 8.36
CA SER A 190 -8.69 5.51 8.74
C SER A 190 -8.94 4.18 9.42
N THR A 191 -9.60 4.22 10.57
CA THR A 191 -10.10 3.02 11.25
C THR A 191 -11.48 2.59 10.75
N LYS A 192 -12.09 3.37 9.86
CA LYS A 192 -13.43 3.13 9.31
C LYS A 192 -13.37 2.80 7.83
N SER A 193 -14.42 2.15 7.33
CA SER A 193 -14.58 1.97 5.90
C SER A 193 -14.83 3.29 5.18
N ILE A 194 -14.22 3.44 4.01
CA ILE A 194 -14.42 4.59 3.13
C ILE A 194 -15.34 4.15 2.00
N PRO A 195 -16.56 4.71 1.90
CA PRO A 195 -17.57 4.21 0.97
C PRO A 195 -17.23 4.58 -0.48
N PRO A 196 -17.67 3.78 -1.48
CA PRO A 196 -17.22 3.91 -2.87
C PRO A 196 -17.60 5.25 -3.51
N ASN A 197 -18.68 5.88 -3.06
CA ASN A 197 -19.13 7.19 -3.55
C ASN A 197 -18.19 8.36 -3.21
N THR A 198 -17.21 8.15 -2.32
CA THR A 198 -16.17 9.14 -2.00
C THR A 198 -15.02 9.13 -3.00
N ILE A 199 -14.93 8.12 -3.86
CA ILE A 199 -13.91 8.05 -4.91
C ILE A 199 -14.32 9.02 -6.01
N ILE A 200 -13.59 10.14 -6.11
CA ILE A 200 -13.89 11.23 -7.05
C ILE A 200 -13.05 11.18 -8.32
N GLY A 201 -12.01 10.33 -8.33
CA GLY A 201 -11.12 10.21 -9.47
C GLY A 201 -10.24 8.98 -9.44
N LYS A 202 -9.83 8.52 -10.62
CA LYS A 202 -8.78 7.51 -10.76
C LYS A 202 -7.83 7.82 -11.91
N VAL A 203 -6.59 7.39 -11.76
CA VAL A 203 -5.57 7.38 -12.81
C VAL A 203 -5.10 5.93 -12.95
N ILE A 204 -5.06 5.45 -14.19
CA ILE A 204 -4.51 4.13 -14.52
C ILE A 204 -3.05 4.33 -14.95
N LEU A 205 -2.14 3.58 -14.34
CA LEU A 205 -0.73 3.54 -14.68
C LEU A 205 -0.43 2.22 -15.39
N PRO A 206 -0.21 2.25 -16.71
CA PRO A 206 0.25 1.08 -17.45
C PRO A 206 1.46 0.42 -16.76
N ASN A 207 1.42 -0.91 -16.66
CA ASN A 207 2.48 -1.66 -15.98
C ASN A 207 3.89 -1.45 -16.58
N GLU A 208 3.94 -1.08 -17.86
CA GLU A 208 5.17 -0.87 -18.64
C GLU A 208 5.79 0.53 -18.47
N ILE A 209 5.16 1.44 -17.72
CA ILE A 209 5.71 2.79 -17.54
C ILE A 209 7.05 2.71 -16.81
N ASN A 210 8.10 3.20 -17.47
CA ASN A 210 9.38 3.44 -16.83
C ASN A 210 9.27 4.68 -15.91
N LEU A 211 9.45 4.45 -14.61
CA LEU A 211 9.40 5.47 -13.57
C LEU A 211 10.78 5.77 -12.95
N ASP A 212 11.86 5.35 -13.62
CA ASP A 212 13.24 5.60 -13.21
C ASP A 212 13.45 7.11 -13.02
N GLY A 213 13.87 7.51 -11.82
CA GLY A 213 14.03 8.92 -11.44
C GLY A 213 12.88 9.51 -10.62
N ILE A 214 11.66 8.95 -10.69
CA ILE A 214 10.53 9.39 -9.85
C ILE A 214 10.66 8.76 -8.46
N THR A 215 10.90 7.46 -8.39
CA THR A 215 11.07 6.71 -7.13
C THR A 215 12.26 7.21 -6.29
N SER A 216 13.36 7.61 -6.92
CA SER A 216 14.53 8.19 -6.26
C SER A 216 14.28 9.62 -5.75
N ASN A 217 13.43 10.40 -6.43
CA ASN A 217 12.94 11.69 -5.93
C ASN A 217 11.93 11.52 -4.79
N MET A 218 11.08 10.49 -4.82
CA MET A 218 10.16 10.15 -3.73
C MET A 218 10.91 9.75 -2.45
N ALA A 219 12.01 8.99 -2.57
CA ALA A 219 12.89 8.65 -1.45
C ALA A 219 13.54 9.89 -0.82
N LYS A 220 13.90 10.90 -1.64
CA LYS A 220 14.36 12.21 -1.17
C LYS A 220 13.24 13.03 -0.53
N GLN A 221 12.01 12.92 -1.04
CA GLN A 221 10.86 13.70 -0.58
C GLN A 221 10.22 13.21 0.71
N LYS A 222 10.38 11.93 1.09
CA LYS A 222 10.12 11.48 2.47
C LYS A 222 10.84 12.36 3.50
N ASN A 223 11.98 12.96 3.14
CA ASN A 223 12.73 13.89 3.99
C ASN A 223 12.35 15.38 3.80
N ILE A 224 11.72 15.77 2.68
CA ILE A 224 11.40 17.18 2.36
C ILE A 224 10.05 17.61 2.97
N LYS A 225 9.13 16.68 3.23
CA LYS A 225 7.73 17.01 3.60
C LYS A 225 7.36 16.82 5.07
N LYS A 226 8.32 16.97 5.97
CA LYS A 226 8.02 17.48 7.34
C LYS A 226 7.61 18.97 7.30
N ILE A 227 7.71 19.65 6.15
CA ILE A 227 7.56 21.09 6.03
C ILE A 227 6.68 21.43 4.79
N ALA A 228 5.57 22.13 5.07
CA ALA A 228 4.93 23.16 4.23
C ALA A 228 4.18 22.80 2.94
N LEU A 229 2.96 22.25 3.08
CA LEU A 229 1.85 22.67 2.21
C LEU A 229 0.64 23.03 3.09
N PRO A 230 0.38 24.33 3.34
CA PRO A 230 -0.53 24.80 4.40
C PRO A 230 -2.00 24.41 4.24
N ASN A 231 -2.39 23.82 3.10
CA ASN A 231 -3.78 23.54 2.73
C ASN A 231 -4.11 22.04 2.60
N HIS A 232 -3.28 21.10 3.07
CA HIS A 232 -3.64 19.67 3.04
C HIS A 232 -4.19 19.17 4.38
N LEU A 233 -5.09 18.18 4.32
CA LEU A 233 -5.71 17.56 5.50
C LEU A 233 -4.69 17.17 6.57
N GLY A 234 -3.57 16.54 6.20
CA GLY A 234 -2.55 16.15 7.19
C GLY A 234 -1.97 17.33 7.95
N THR A 235 -1.76 18.48 7.29
CA THR A 235 -1.32 19.70 7.98
C THR A 235 -2.41 20.25 8.91
N PHE A 236 -3.68 20.16 8.51
CA PHE A 236 -4.81 20.56 9.35
C PHE A 236 -4.98 19.64 10.58
N LEU A 237 -4.94 18.32 10.40
CA LEU A 237 -5.04 17.34 11.48
C LEU A 237 -3.88 17.45 12.46
N ASN A 238 -2.64 17.63 11.98
CA ASN A 238 -1.49 17.87 12.85
C ASN A 238 -1.64 19.15 13.69
N ARG A 239 -2.26 20.21 13.15
CA ARG A 239 -2.53 21.43 13.92
C ARG A 239 -3.58 21.22 15.01
N ILE A 240 -4.62 20.43 14.74
CA ILE A 240 -5.61 20.08 15.77
C ILE A 240 -4.95 19.28 16.89
N ALA A 241 -4.19 18.23 16.54
CA ALA A 241 -3.52 17.39 17.54
C ALA A 241 -2.57 18.19 18.45
N ILE A 242 -1.79 19.13 17.91
CA ILE A 242 -0.90 19.99 18.71
C ILE A 242 -1.70 20.87 19.68
N ASN A 243 -2.86 21.38 19.28
CA ASN A 243 -3.67 22.24 20.14
C ASN A 243 -4.45 21.48 21.22
N GLU A 244 -4.71 20.18 21.03
CA GLU A 244 -5.37 19.33 22.03
C GLU A 244 -4.41 18.86 23.14
N ASP A 245 -3.09 18.89 22.91
CA ASP A 245 -2.07 18.54 23.91
C ASP A 245 -1.68 19.73 24.83
N ASP A 246 -2.12 20.96 24.50
CA ASP A 246 -1.81 22.20 25.21
C ASP A 246 -2.96 22.71 26.14
N ASP A 247 -4.09 22.00 26.20
CA ASP A 247 -5.27 22.25 27.09
C ASP A 247 -5.43 21.17 28.19
#